data_AF-A0A525PAV7-F1
#
_entry.id   AF-A0A525PAV7-F1
#
_cell.length_a   1.000
_cell.length_b   1.000
_cell.length_c   1.000
_cell.angle_alpha   90.00
_cell.angle_beta   90.00
_cell.angle_gamma   90.00
#
_symmetry.space_group_name_H-M   'P 1'
#
loop_
_entity.id
_entity.type
_entity.pdbx_description
1 polymer ?
#
loop_
_entity_poly.entity_id
_entity_poly.type
_entity_poly.pdbx_seq_one_letter_code
_entity_poly.pdbx_strand_id
1 'polypeptide(L)'
;MDLNSGSVALVIDCAFETFATHHFKPWEHFVPIRKGHGDVKKQLKWCDDHQDECQAMTARAAETCKLLADPDLRKTILTGVVDGASSAA
;
A
#
# COMPACT_ATOMS: atom_id res chain seq x y z
N MET A 1 -3.72 -5.35 5.97
CA MET A 1 -2.72 -5.69 4.94
C MET A 1 -1.37 -5.31 5.52
N ASP A 2 -0.44 -6.26 5.64
CA ASP A 2 0.91 -5.96 6.12
C ASP A 2 1.87 -5.82 4.93
N LEU A 3 2.22 -4.58 4.62
CA LEU A 3 3.14 -4.20 3.54
C LEU A 3 4.59 -4.04 4.00
N ASN A 4 4.86 -4.23 5.29
CA ASN A 4 6.17 -3.99 5.89
C ASN A 4 6.88 -5.28 6.32
N SER A 5 6.37 -6.43 5.89
CA SER A 5 6.93 -7.76 6.20
C SER A 5 8.19 -8.11 5.39
N GLY A 6 8.49 -7.35 4.33
CA GLY A 6 9.52 -7.69 3.34
C GLY A 6 9.08 -8.69 2.28
N SER A 7 7.85 -9.23 2.36
CA SER A 7 7.25 -10.09 1.33
C SER A 7 6.40 -9.28 0.35
N VAL A 8 6.36 -9.70 -0.92
CA VAL A 8 5.45 -9.07 -1.90
C VAL A 8 4.01 -9.37 -1.53
N ALA A 9 3.19 -8.33 -1.41
CA ALA A 9 1.80 -8.49 -1.05
C ALA A 9 0.93 -8.70 -2.30
N LEU A 10 0.00 -9.65 -2.21
CA LEU A 10 -1.06 -9.86 -3.20
C LEU A 10 -2.37 -9.32 -2.62
N VAL A 11 -2.95 -8.31 -3.26
CA VAL A 11 -4.10 -7.57 -2.73
C VAL A 11 -5.34 -7.82 -3.55
N ILE A 12 -6.37 -8.34 -2.90
CA ILE A 12 -7.67 -8.49 -3.53
C ILE A 12 -8.35 -7.13 -3.63
N ASP A 13 -8.83 -6.81 -4.82
CA ASP A 13 -9.72 -5.67 -5.05
C ASP A 13 -10.98 -5.78 -4.16
N CYS A 14 -11.08 -4.89 -3.18
CA CYS A 14 -12.16 -4.84 -2.22
C CYS A 14 -12.49 -3.39 -1.85
N ALA A 15 -13.73 -3.15 -1.42
CA ALA A 15 -14.23 -1.81 -1.10
C ALA A 15 -13.81 -1.30 0.30
N PHE A 16 -13.01 -2.07 1.05
CA PHE A 16 -12.58 -1.67 2.39
C PHE A 16 -11.32 -0.84 2.30
N GLU A 17 -11.39 0.40 2.79
CA GLU A 17 -10.28 1.34 2.80
C GLU A 17 -9.89 1.74 4.23
N THR A 18 -8.65 2.14 4.38
CA THR A 18 -8.09 2.75 5.60
C THR A 18 -7.44 4.08 5.24
N PHE A 19 -7.03 4.87 6.23
CA PHE A 19 -6.29 6.12 5.99
C PHE A 19 -5.04 5.92 5.11
N ALA A 20 -4.46 4.72 5.11
CA ALA A 20 -3.25 4.40 4.37
C ALA A 20 -3.51 3.92 2.94
N THR A 21 -4.74 3.52 2.60
CA THR A 21 -5.04 2.79 1.36
C THR A 21 -4.59 3.54 0.10
N HIS A 22 -4.85 4.84 0.03
CA HIS A 22 -4.53 5.66 -1.14
C HIS A 22 -3.04 5.99 -1.30
N HIS A 23 -2.20 5.62 -0.32
CA HIS A 23 -0.74 5.74 -0.44
C HIS A 23 -0.12 4.55 -1.16
N PHE A 24 -0.85 3.45 -1.34
CA PHE A 24 -0.35 2.25 -2.00
C PHE A 24 -1.04 2.02 -3.34
N LYS A 25 -0.24 1.92 -4.39
CA LYS A 25 -0.69 1.77 -5.78
C LYS A 25 -0.44 0.35 -6.30
N PRO A 26 -1.39 -0.23 -7.06
CA PRO A 26 -1.21 -1.51 -7.75
C PRO A 26 0.02 -1.47 -8.66
N TRP A 27 0.78 -2.57 -8.70
CA TRP A 27 2.02 -2.74 -9.48
C TRP A 27 3.19 -1.81 -9.10
N GLU A 28 2.97 -0.85 -8.22
CA GLU A 28 4.04 -0.04 -7.63
C GLU A 28 4.43 -0.60 -6.26
N HIS A 29 3.44 -0.95 -5.43
CA HIS A 29 3.64 -1.38 -4.04
C HIS A 29 3.16 -2.81 -3.76
N PHE A 30 2.29 -3.35 -4.61
CA PHE A 30 1.71 -4.68 -4.43
C PHE A 30 1.21 -5.25 -5.77
N VAL A 31 1.01 -6.56 -5.83
CA VAL A 31 0.42 -7.23 -6.98
C VAL A 31 -1.11 -7.31 -6.79
N PRO A 32 -1.93 -6.71 -7.66
CA PRO A 32 -3.38 -6.75 -7.51
C PRO A 32 -3.95 -8.11 -7.90
N ILE A 33 -4.98 -8.55 -7.19
CA ILE A 33 -5.78 -9.73 -7.45
C ILE A 33 -7.20 -9.27 -7.73
N ARG A 34 -7.77 -9.71 -8.85
CA ARG A 34 -9.14 -9.37 -9.22
C ARG A 34 -10.12 -9.92 -8.19
N LYS A 35 -11.18 -9.16 -7.92
CA LYS A 35 -12.34 -9.64 -7.15
C LYS A 35 -12.86 -10.96 -7.75
N GLY A 36 -12.97 -11.99 -6.91
CA GLY A 36 -13.35 -13.34 -7.34
C GLY A 36 -12.18 -14.26 -7.70
N HIS A 37 -10.93 -13.81 -7.57
CA HIS A 37 -9.71 -14.64 -7.58
C HIS A 37 -9.38 -15.34 -8.91
N GLY A 38 -10.01 -14.93 -10.02
CA GLY A 38 -9.84 -15.60 -11.33
C GLY A 38 -8.44 -15.51 -11.92
N ASP A 39 -7.60 -14.58 -11.43
CA ASP A 39 -6.25 -14.30 -11.92
C ASP A 39 -5.13 -14.71 -10.94
N VAL A 40 -5.44 -15.31 -9.78
CA VAL A 40 -4.45 -15.65 -8.75
C VAL A 40 -3.28 -16.47 -9.31
N LYS A 41 -3.55 -17.52 -10.10
CA LYS A 41 -2.50 -18.36 -10.69
C LYS A 41 -1.60 -17.58 -11.65
N LYS A 42 -2.18 -16.65 -12.40
CA LYS A 42 -1.44 -15.78 -13.32
C LYS A 42 -0.51 -14.85 -12.53
N GLN A 43 -1.01 -14.25 -11.45
CA GLN A 43 -0.25 -13.34 -10.62
C GLN A 43 0.87 -14.04 -9.84
N LEU A 44 0.62 -15.25 -9.33
CA LEU A 44 1.66 -16.07 -8.72
C LEU A 44 2.77 -16.41 -9.72
N LYS A 45 2.41 -16.87 -10.91
CA LYS A 45 3.39 -17.13 -11.97
C LYS A 45 4.18 -15.87 -12.33
N TRP A 46 3.51 -14.71 -12.40
CA TRP A 46 4.20 -13.46 -12.66
C TRP A 46 5.25 -13.16 -11.58
N CYS A 47 4.91 -13.33 -10.30
CA CYS A 47 5.87 -13.16 -9.21
C CYS A 47 7.05 -14.14 -9.35
N ASP A 48 6.80 -15.42 -9.64
CA ASP A 48 7.86 -16.42 -9.82
C ASP A 48 8.85 -16.00 -10.94
N ASP A 49 8.33 -15.43 -12.03
CA ASP A 49 9.13 -14.99 -13.18
C ASP A 49 9.81 -13.61 -12.99
N HIS A 50 9.41 -12.80 -11.99
CA HIS A 50 9.81 -11.38 -11.82
C HIS A 50 10.24 -11.07 -10.37
N GLN A 51 11.22 -11.81 -9.87
CA GLN A 51 11.68 -11.69 -8.48
C GLN A 51 12.28 -10.32 -8.14
N ASP A 52 13.02 -9.71 -9.07
CA ASP A 52 13.66 -8.40 -8.86
C ASP A 52 12.60 -7.29 -8.75
N GLU A 53 11.56 -7.34 -9.58
CA GLU A 53 10.43 -6.43 -9.50
C GLU A 53 9.67 -6.60 -8.19
N CYS A 54 9.46 -7.84 -7.73
CA CYS A 54 8.87 -8.09 -6.42
C CYS A 54 9.68 -7.46 -5.28
N GLN A 55 11.01 -7.60 -5.28
CA GLN A 55 11.88 -6.96 -4.29
C GLN A 55 11.82 -5.43 -4.36
N ALA A 56 11.78 -4.87 -5.57
CA ALA A 56 11.64 -3.43 -5.75
C ALA A 56 10.28 -2.92 -5.25
N MET A 57 9.20 -3.68 -5.43
CA MET A 57 7.87 -3.35 -4.89
C MET A 57 7.87 -3.33 -3.36
N THR A 58 8.46 -4.33 -2.71
CA THR A 58 8.50 -4.40 -1.24
C THR A 58 9.35 -3.27 -0.65
N ALA A 59 10.47 -2.91 -1.30
CA ALA A 59 11.27 -1.76 -0.89
C ALA A 59 10.47 -0.45 -0.94
N ARG A 60 9.74 -0.19 -2.04
CA ARG A 60 8.88 1.01 -2.15
C ARG A 60 7.78 1.02 -1.10
N ALA A 61 7.13 -0.12 -0.88
CA ALA A 61 6.10 -0.25 0.16
C ALA A 61 6.66 0.03 1.57
N ALA A 62 7.85 -0.48 1.88
CA ALA A 62 8.51 -0.24 3.14
C ALA A 62 8.86 1.26 3.35
N GLU A 63 9.31 1.97 2.32
CA GLU A 63 9.55 3.42 2.41
C GLU A 63 8.27 4.19 2.71
N THR A 64 7.15 3.86 2.04
CA THR A 64 5.85 4.46 2.35
C THR A 64 5.41 4.13 3.78
N CYS A 65 5.61 2.89 4.25
CA CYS A 65 5.32 2.50 5.62
C CYS A 65 6.16 3.28 6.65
N LYS A 66 7.43 3.56 6.38
CA LYS A 66 8.29 4.37 7.27
C LYS A 66 7.73 5.77 7.46
N LEU A 67 7.30 6.42 6.37
CA LEU A 67 6.66 7.74 6.45
C LEU A 67 5.37 7.71 7.26
N LEU A 68 4.52 6.71 7.04
CA LEU A 68 3.25 6.58 7.77
C LEU A 68 3.43 6.23 9.25
N ALA A 69 4.54 5.57 9.61
CA ALA A 69 4.87 5.20 10.98
C ALA A 69 5.58 6.31 11.76
N ASP A 70 6.10 7.34 11.09
CA ASP A 70 6.77 8.47 11.73
C ASP A 70 5.77 9.26 12.63
N PRO A 71 5.99 9.30 13.96
CA PRO A 71 5.06 9.93 14.88
C PRO A 71 4.99 11.46 14.72
N ASP A 72 6.09 12.11 14.36
CA ASP A 72 6.18 13.56 14.21
C ASP A 72 5.50 14.00 12.90
N LEU A 73 5.72 13.25 11.83
CA LEU A 73 5.02 13.46 10.57
C LEU A 73 3.52 13.21 10.74
N ARG A 74 3.14 12.13 11.41
CA ARG A 74 1.73 11.81 11.69
C ARG A 74 1.06 12.92 12.49
N LYS A 75 1.71 13.45 13.52
CA LYS A 75 1.19 14.58 14.29
C LYS A 75 0.98 15.80 13.40
N THR A 76 1.98 16.15 12.59
CA THR A 76 1.93 17.29 11.66
C THR A 76 0.76 17.16 10.67
N ILE A 77 0.60 15.99 10.03
CA ILE A 77 -0.48 15.73 9.06
C ILE A 77 -1.85 15.85 9.74
N LEU A 78 -2.04 15.18 10.89
CA LEU A 78 -3.34 15.17 11.56
C LEU A 78 -3.75 16.55 12.08
N THR A 79 -2.81 17.31 12.66
CA THR A 79 -3.06 18.70 13.06
C THR A 79 -3.44 19.55 11.86
N GLY A 80 -2.68 19.49 10.76
CA GLY A 80 -2.98 20.25 9.54
C GLY A 80 -4.34 19.92 8.93
N VAL A 81 -4.77 18.65 8.95
CA VAL A 81 -6.11 18.24 8.47
C VAL A 81 -7.21 18.84 9.34
N VAL A 82 -7.08 18.79 10.66
CA VAL A 82 -8.08 19.33 11.59
C VAL A 82 -8.18 20.85 11.48
N ASP A 83 -7.03 21.55 11.48
CA ASP A 83 -6.98 23.01 11.35
C ASP A 83 -7.56 23.46 10.00
N GLY A 84 -7.20 22.79 8.92
CA GLY A 84 -7.73 23.06 7.58
C GLY A 84 -9.23 22.86 7.50
N ALA A 85 -9.74 21.73 8.01
CA ALA A 85 -11.19 21.45 8.05
C ALA A 85 -11.95 22.47 8.91
N SER A 86 -11.36 22.93 10.01
CA SER A 86 -11.98 23.93 10.91
C SER A 86 -12.00 25.33 10.31
N SER A 87 -11.04 25.67 9.44
CA SER A 87 -10.99 26.96 8.74
C SER A 87 -11.94 27.06 7.53
N ALA A 88 -12.44 25.92 7.06
CA ALA A 88 -13.37 25.81 5.94
C ALA A 88 -14.84 25.71 6.36
N ALA A 89 -15.12 25.71 7.68
CA ALA A 89 -16.45 25.71 8.30
C ALA A 89 -16.82 27.11 8.79
#